data_AF-A0A0R2K677-F1
#
_entry.id   AF-A0A0R2K677-F1
#
_cell.length_a   1.000
_cell.length_b   1.000
_cell.length_c   1.000
_cell.angle_alpha   90.00
_cell.angle_beta   90.00
_cell.angle_gamma   90.00
#
_symmetry.space_group_name_H-M   'P 1'
#
loop_
_entity.id
_entity.type
_entity.pdbx_description
1 polymer ?
#
loop_
_entity_poly.entity_id
_entity_poly.type
_entity_poly.pdbx_seq_one_letter_code
_entity_poly.pdbx_strand_id
1 'polypeptide(L)'
;MKNIFNAVKNSISRRMGLIKGVFIFSVLLFVIHEVGRIAKDVSVSKISQGLSSQSSWQVLLMLLLGFAAVTPMLNYDFMVTKFLPDKYPVLYVLKTSWITNTFTNIGGFGGVLGASLRALFYNVVCKIKLEIKKPFVVDF
;
A
#
# COMPACT_ATOMS: atom_id res chain seq x y z
N MET A 1 40.08 6.40 -21.97
CA MET A 1 39.07 6.25 -20.89
C MET A 1 37.62 6.23 -21.38
N LYS A 2 37.17 7.15 -22.26
CA LYS A 2 35.78 7.16 -22.79
C LYS A 2 35.33 5.86 -23.49
N ASN A 3 36.23 5.17 -24.20
CA ASN A 3 35.89 3.94 -24.93
C ASN A 3 35.58 2.74 -24.02
N ILE A 4 36.27 2.61 -22.89
CA ILE A 4 36.02 1.55 -21.91
C ILE A 4 34.66 1.79 -21.23
N PHE A 5 34.37 3.04 -20.87
CA PHE A 5 33.08 3.43 -20.28
C PHE A 5 31.90 3.15 -21.23
N ASN A 6 32.06 3.45 -22.52
CA ASN A 6 31.04 3.19 -23.53
C ASN A 6 30.84 1.68 -23.79
N ALA A 7 31.91 0.88 -23.77
CA ALA A 7 31.83 -0.58 -23.93
C ALA A 7 31.12 -1.27 -22.74
N VAL A 8 31.39 -0.80 -21.51
CA VAL A 8 30.71 -1.25 -20.29
C VAL A 8 29.23 -0.82 -20.32
N LYS A 9 28.95 0.44 -20.69
CA LYS A 9 27.58 0.97 -20.82
C LYS A 9 26.75 0.19 -21.84
N ASN A 10 27.32 -0.17 -22.99
CA ASN A 10 26.62 -0.99 -23.99
C ASN A 10 26.37 -2.44 -23.49
N SER A 11 27.32 -3.01 -22.74
CA SER A 11 27.17 -4.36 -22.18
C SER A 11 26.10 -4.44 -21.09
N ILE A 12 26.03 -3.42 -20.23
CA ILE A 12 24.99 -3.29 -19.19
C ILE A 12 23.62 -3.05 -19.84
N SER A 13 23.53 -2.13 -20.80
CA SER A 13 22.26 -1.84 -21.51
C SER A 13 21.68 -3.07 -22.18
N ARG A 14 22.54 -3.93 -22.78
CA ARG A 14 22.13 -5.19 -23.42
C ARG A 14 21.58 -6.23 -22.42
N ARG A 15 22.01 -6.21 -21.15
CA ARG A 15 21.57 -7.15 -20.10
C ARG A 15 20.63 -6.50 -19.07
N MET A 16 20.22 -5.26 -19.27
CA MET A 16 19.45 -4.47 -18.31
C MET A 16 18.13 -5.15 -17.89
N GLY A 17 17.46 -5.83 -18.82
CA GLY A 17 16.24 -6.59 -18.51
C GLY A 17 16.48 -7.73 -17.52
N LEU A 18 17.58 -8.48 -17.69
CA LEU A 18 17.99 -9.54 -16.78
C LEU A 18 18.38 -8.97 -15.41
N ILE A 19 19.12 -7.85 -15.39
CA ILE A 19 19.53 -7.19 -14.15
C ILE A 19 18.30 -6.71 -13.37
N LYS A 20 17.32 -6.08 -14.03
CA LYS A 20 16.05 -5.69 -13.40
C LYS A 20 15.28 -6.90 -12.87
N GLY A 21 15.23 -8.00 -13.63
CA GLY A 21 14.57 -9.24 -13.20
C GLY A 21 15.21 -9.85 -11.95
N VAL A 22 16.53 -10.00 -11.96
CA VAL A 22 17.30 -10.52 -10.82
C VAL A 22 17.16 -9.60 -9.61
N PHE A 23 17.18 -8.27 -9.81
CA PHE A 23 16.99 -7.31 -8.73
C PHE A 23 15.62 -7.45 -8.07
N ILE A 24 14.53 -7.47 -8.84
CA ILE A 24 13.17 -7.65 -8.30
C ILE A 24 13.05 -8.99 -7.58
N PHE A 25 13.60 -10.06 -8.16
CA PHE A 25 13.56 -11.39 -7.56
C PHE A 25 14.35 -11.46 -6.25
N SER A 26 15.52 -10.81 -6.20
CA SER A 26 16.34 -10.72 -4.99
C SER A 26 15.63 -9.94 -3.88
N VAL A 27 14.99 -8.81 -4.20
CA VAL A 27 14.19 -8.05 -3.23
C VAL A 27 13.01 -8.89 -2.73
N LEU A 28 12.32 -9.63 -3.62
CA LEU A 28 11.21 -10.49 -3.22
C LEU A 28 11.66 -11.61 -2.27
N LEU A 29 12.75 -12.31 -2.59
CA LEU A 29 13.31 -13.34 -1.72
C LEU A 29 13.76 -12.78 -0.37
N PHE A 30 14.38 -11.59 -0.38
CA PHE A 30 14.78 -10.90 0.84
C PHE A 30 13.56 -10.59 1.72
N VAL A 31 12.50 -10.02 1.16
CA VAL A 31 11.25 -9.73 1.89
C VAL A 31 10.65 -11.01 2.47
N ILE A 32 10.55 -12.10 1.68
CA ILE A 32 10.01 -13.38 2.16
C ILE A 32 10.84 -13.94 3.32
N HIS A 33 12.18 -13.90 3.20
CA HIS A 33 13.08 -14.37 4.24
C HIS A 33 12.92 -13.55 5.53
N GLU A 34 12.89 -12.23 5.41
CA GLU A 34 12.80 -11.31 6.54
C GLU A 34 11.46 -11.43 7.25
N VAL A 35 10.35 -11.45 6.49
CA VAL A 35 9.00 -11.66 7.03
C VAL A 35 8.90 -13.02 7.71
N GLY A 36 9.46 -14.07 7.11
CA GLY A 36 9.49 -15.42 7.70
C GLY A 36 10.30 -15.49 8.99
N ARG A 37 11.41 -14.73 9.09
CA ARG A 37 12.21 -14.61 10.31
C ARG A 37 11.43 -13.88 11.40
N ILE A 38 10.86 -12.72 11.09
CA ILE A 38 10.05 -11.92 12.02
C ILE A 38 8.84 -12.74 12.52
N ALA A 39 8.15 -13.45 11.63
CA ALA A 39 7.00 -14.27 11.99
C ALA A 39 7.34 -15.38 13.00
N LYS A 40 8.56 -15.91 12.99
CA LYS A 40 9.02 -16.90 13.98
C LYS A 40 9.39 -16.27 15.32
N ASP A 41 9.89 -15.03 15.31
CA ASP A 41 10.29 -14.30 16.52
C ASP A 41 9.11 -13.67 17.27
N VAL A 42 8.03 -13.35 16.54
CA VAL A 42 6.79 -12.78 17.09
C VAL A 42 5.95 -13.90 17.71
N SER A 43 6.05 -14.04 19.03
CA SER A 43 5.15 -14.89 19.81
C SER A 43 4.08 -14.06 20.51
N VAL A 44 2.86 -14.62 20.62
CA VAL A 44 1.77 -14.00 21.39
C VAL A 44 2.17 -13.77 22.86
N SER A 45 3.03 -14.64 23.40
CA SER A 45 3.58 -14.50 24.75
C SER A 45 4.43 -13.23 24.93
N LYS A 46 5.29 -12.88 23.97
CA LYS A 46 6.10 -11.65 24.02
C LYS A 46 5.23 -10.40 23.93
N ILE A 47 4.18 -10.44 23.12
CA ILE A 47 3.21 -9.34 23.01
C ILE A 47 2.51 -9.15 24.35
N SER A 48 1.97 -10.23 24.92
CA SER A 48 1.27 -10.19 26.22
C SER A 48 2.19 -9.68 27.35
N GLN A 49 3.43 -10.15 27.40
CA GLN A 49 4.43 -9.69 28.35
C GLN A 49 4.80 -8.20 28.16
N GLY A 50 4.90 -7.76 26.91
CA GLY A 50 5.12 -6.35 26.57
C GLY A 50 3.95 -5.46 27.01
N LEU A 51 2.71 -5.92 26.83
CA LEU A 51 1.52 -5.18 27.28
C LEU A 51 1.36 -5.18 28.80
N SER A 52 1.64 -6.30 29.48
CA SER A 52 1.50 -6.40 30.93
C SER A 52 2.59 -5.67 31.71
N SER A 53 3.76 -5.44 31.09
CA SER A 53 4.83 -4.63 31.67
C SER A 53 4.59 -3.12 31.58
N GLN A 54 3.60 -2.68 30.80
CA GLN A 54 3.22 -1.27 30.70
C GLN A 54 2.11 -0.92 31.68
N SER A 55 2.14 0.32 32.18
CA SER A 55 1.03 0.83 33.00
C SER A 55 -0.25 0.93 32.17
N SER A 56 -1.41 0.77 32.83
CA SER A 56 -2.71 0.92 32.17
C SER A 56 -2.88 2.28 31.48
N TRP A 57 -2.24 3.33 32.00
CA TRP A 57 -2.23 4.65 31.39
C TRP A 57 -1.46 4.69 30.05
N GLN A 58 -0.31 4.04 29.98
CA GLN A 58 0.45 3.93 28.73
C GLN A 58 -0.32 3.14 27.67
N VAL A 59 -0.98 2.06 28.06
CA VAL A 59 -1.82 1.27 27.14
C VAL A 59 -2.98 2.12 26.60
N LEU A 60 -3.63 2.92 27.46
CA LEU A 60 -4.67 3.85 27.04
C LEU A 60 -4.12 4.91 26.07
N LEU A 61 -2.95 5.49 26.35
CA LEU A 61 -2.31 6.46 25.45
C LEU A 61 -1.94 5.84 24.11
N MET A 62 -1.42 4.60 24.08
CA MET A 62 -1.14 3.89 22.83
C MET A 62 -2.40 3.72 21.97
N LEU A 63 -3.54 3.41 22.61
CA LEU A 63 -4.83 3.30 21.92
C LEU A 63 -5.30 4.65 21.37
N LEU A 64 -5.23 5.73 22.16
CA LEU A 64 -5.58 7.08 21.70
C LEU A 64 -4.68 7.58 20.57
N LEU A 65 -3.37 7.36 20.68
CA LEU A 65 -2.41 7.67 19.63
C LEU A 65 -2.66 6.84 18.38
N GLY A 66 -3.07 5.57 18.53
CA GLY A 66 -3.52 4.73 17.43
C GLY A 66 -4.68 5.37 16.66
N PHE A 67 -5.73 5.82 17.36
CA PHE A 67 -6.84 6.55 16.73
C PHE A 67 -6.39 7.86 16.07
N ALA A 68 -5.51 8.63 16.72
CA ALA A 68 -4.94 9.84 16.14
C ALA A 68 -4.17 9.53 14.84
N ALA A 69 -3.39 8.44 14.81
CA ALA A 69 -2.63 8.01 13.65
C ALA A 69 -3.51 7.58 12.46
N VAL A 70 -4.74 7.12 12.70
CA VAL A 70 -5.71 6.83 11.62
C VAL A 70 -6.24 8.12 10.98
N THR A 71 -6.27 9.24 11.71
CA THR A 71 -6.94 10.48 11.29
C THR A 71 -6.37 11.09 9.99
N PRO A 72 -5.05 11.24 9.81
CA PRO A 72 -4.49 11.73 8.54
C PRO A 72 -4.89 10.89 7.33
N MET A 73 -4.98 9.56 7.50
CA MET A 73 -5.30 8.64 6.41
C MET A 73 -6.79 8.68 6.04
N LEU A 74 -7.69 8.92 7.01
CA LEU A 74 -9.09 9.22 6.72
C LEU A 74 -9.23 10.54 5.94
N ASN A 75 -8.51 11.59 6.37
CA ASN A 75 -8.53 12.89 5.69
C ASN A 75 -8.05 12.81 4.24
N TYR A 76 -7.01 12.01 3.96
CA TYR A 76 -6.53 11.77 2.61
C TYR A 76 -7.66 11.22 1.71
N ASP A 77 -8.37 10.19 2.15
CA ASP A 77 -9.43 9.56 1.35
C ASP A 77 -10.65 10.50 1.16
N PHE A 78 -10.95 11.36 2.13
CA PHE A 78 -11.92 12.44 1.96
C PHE A 78 -11.53 13.46 0.89
N MET A 79 -10.24 13.78 0.78
CA MET A 79 -9.77 14.68 -0.27
C MET A 79 -9.78 14.00 -1.63
N VAL A 80 -9.37 12.74 -1.70
CA VAL A 80 -9.40 11.95 -2.94
C VAL A 80 -10.82 11.86 -3.51
N THR A 81 -11.81 11.57 -2.67
CA THR A 81 -13.20 11.46 -3.11
C THR A 81 -13.79 12.76 -3.66
N LYS A 82 -13.24 13.93 -3.31
CA LYS A 82 -13.62 15.22 -3.93
C LYS A 82 -13.11 15.38 -5.36
N PHE A 83 -12.02 14.69 -5.71
CA PHE A 83 -11.50 14.67 -7.09
C PHE A 83 -12.20 13.61 -7.95
N LEU A 84 -13.00 12.73 -7.35
CA LEU A 84 -13.78 11.76 -8.10
C LEU A 84 -15.09 12.40 -8.60
N PRO A 85 -15.56 11.99 -9.79
CA PRO A 85 -16.79 12.53 -10.38
C PRO A 85 -18.06 12.14 -9.61
N ASP A 86 -17.99 11.09 -8.77
CA ASP A 86 -19.13 10.57 -8.02
C ASP A 86 -19.15 11.14 -6.61
N LYS A 87 -20.35 11.48 -6.12
CA LYS A 87 -20.54 11.95 -4.75
C LYS A 87 -20.69 10.77 -3.80
N TYR A 88 -19.74 10.60 -2.89
CA TYR A 88 -19.79 9.57 -1.86
C TYR A 88 -20.30 10.15 -0.53
N PRO A 89 -21.20 9.46 0.17
CA PRO A 89 -21.64 9.91 1.50
C PRO A 89 -20.50 9.79 2.50
N VAL A 90 -20.42 10.75 3.44
CA VAL A 90 -19.35 10.86 4.44
C VAL A 90 -19.12 9.56 5.21
N LEU A 91 -20.21 8.91 5.64
CA LEU A 91 -20.14 7.64 6.38
C LEU A 91 -19.57 6.48 5.54
N TYR A 92 -19.78 6.50 4.22
CA TYR A 92 -19.21 5.50 3.33
C TYR A 92 -17.70 5.65 3.25
N VAL A 93 -17.22 6.87 3.02
CA VAL A 93 -15.78 7.20 2.99
C VAL A 93 -15.11 6.81 4.30
N LEU A 94 -15.72 7.15 5.45
CA LEU A 94 -15.18 6.75 6.76
C LEU A 94 -15.03 5.22 6.90
N LYS A 95 -16.06 4.46 6.54
CA LYS A 95 -16.03 3.00 6.63
C LYS A 95 -14.97 2.39 5.71
N THR A 96 -14.95 2.80 4.44
CA THR A 96 -14.02 2.25 3.45
C THR A 96 -12.58 2.64 3.75
N SER A 97 -12.34 3.85 4.23
CA SER A 97 -11.02 4.31 4.67
C SER A 97 -10.52 3.59 5.92
N TRP A 98 -11.40 3.35 6.89
CA TRP A 98 -11.08 2.58 8.09
C TRP A 98 -10.69 1.14 7.75
N ILE A 99 -11.49 0.49 6.92
CA ILE A 99 -11.23 -0.88 6.43
C ILE A 99 -9.89 -0.88 5.68
N THR A 100 -9.71 0.03 4.72
CA THR A 100 -8.50 0.05 3.91
C THR A 100 -7.25 0.27 4.76
N ASN A 101 -7.27 1.23 5.70
CA ASN A 101 -6.14 1.50 6.58
C ASN A 101 -5.76 0.28 7.43
N THR A 102 -6.77 -0.41 7.99
CA THR A 102 -6.55 -1.63 8.77
C THR A 102 -5.88 -2.72 7.92
N PHE A 103 -6.40 -2.97 6.71
CA PHE A 103 -5.84 -3.96 5.80
C PHE A 103 -4.44 -3.57 5.29
N THR A 104 -4.16 -2.30 5.05
CA THR A 104 -2.82 -1.87 4.62
C THR A 104 -1.78 -1.93 5.72
N ASN A 105 -2.18 -1.70 6.98
CA ASN A 105 -1.29 -1.82 8.13
C ASN A 105 -0.94 -3.27 8.47
N ILE A 106 -1.89 -4.21 8.30
CA ILE A 106 -1.63 -5.64 8.52
C ILE A 106 -0.95 -6.28 7.30
N GLY A 107 -1.39 -5.92 6.10
CA GLY A 107 -1.00 -6.59 4.86
C GLY A 107 0.40 -6.29 4.35
N GLY A 108 1.10 -5.28 4.87
CA GLY A 108 2.49 -4.94 4.55
C GLY A 108 2.75 -4.45 3.12
N PHE A 109 1.89 -4.77 2.16
CA PHE A 109 1.90 -4.32 0.77
C PHE A 109 1.04 -3.06 0.58
N GLY A 110 1.31 -2.02 1.38
CA GLY A 110 0.48 -0.81 1.47
C GLY A 110 0.16 -0.15 0.11
N GLY A 111 1.07 -0.24 -0.87
CA GLY A 111 0.84 0.25 -2.23
C GLY A 111 -0.16 -0.60 -3.03
N VAL A 112 0.08 -1.91 -3.16
CA VAL A 112 -0.75 -2.79 -4.00
C VAL A 112 -2.10 -3.07 -3.35
N LEU A 113 -2.11 -3.47 -2.08
CA LEU A 113 -3.35 -3.76 -1.35
C LEU A 113 -4.16 -2.49 -1.15
N GLY A 114 -3.51 -1.38 -0.78
CA GLY A 114 -4.17 -0.10 -0.55
C GLY A 114 -4.77 0.51 -1.80
N ALA A 115 -4.06 0.44 -2.94
CA ALA A 115 -4.60 0.89 -4.21
C ALA A 115 -5.76 0.01 -4.68
N SER A 116 -5.64 -1.32 -4.52
CA SER A 116 -6.68 -2.26 -4.95
C SER A 116 -7.99 -2.07 -4.18
N LEU A 117 -7.93 -1.98 -2.84
CA LEU A 117 -9.13 -1.75 -2.02
C LEU A 117 -9.79 -0.40 -2.33
N ARG A 118 -9.01 0.68 -2.49
CA ARG A 118 -9.53 1.99 -2.86
C ARG A 118 -10.17 1.98 -4.24
N ALA A 119 -9.55 1.31 -5.20
CA ALA A 119 -10.10 1.21 -6.55
C ALA A 119 -11.38 0.35 -6.59
N LEU A 120 -11.49 -0.66 -5.72
CA LEU A 120 -12.70 -1.47 -5.53
C LEU A 120 -13.83 -0.66 -4.89
N PHE A 121 -13.58 -0.01 -3.75
CA PHE A 121 -14.60 0.75 -3.02
C PHE A 121 -15.09 1.96 -3.81
N TYR A 122 -14.20 2.66 -4.50
CA TYR A 122 -14.59 3.81 -5.32
C TYR A 122 -14.95 3.43 -6.76
N ASN A 123 -15.10 2.13 -7.08
CA ASN A 123 -15.49 1.62 -8.41
C ASN A 123 -14.65 2.16 -9.59
N VAL A 124 -13.43 2.65 -9.33
CA VAL A 124 -12.57 3.28 -10.35
C VAL A 124 -12.24 2.29 -11.46
N VAL A 125 -11.99 1.02 -11.10
CA VAL A 125 -11.66 -0.05 -12.08
C VAL A 125 -12.85 -0.38 -12.98
N CYS A 126 -14.06 -0.45 -12.41
CA CYS A 126 -15.27 -0.76 -13.17
C CYS A 126 -15.62 0.39 -14.13
N LYS A 127 -15.42 1.65 -13.71
CA LYS A 127 -15.69 2.83 -14.52
C LYS A 127 -14.72 2.98 -15.69
N ILE A 128 -13.41 2.77 -15.48
CA ILE A 128 -12.42 2.77 -16.58
C ILE A 128 -12.76 1.68 -17.60
N LYS A 129 -13.19 0.50 -17.15
CA LYS A 129 -13.60 -0.58 -18.06
C LYS A 129 -14.83 -0.22 -18.89
N LEU A 130 -15.78 0.53 -18.33
CA LEU A 130 -16.97 1.01 -19.04
C LEU A 130 -16.66 2.18 -19.97
N GLU A 131 -15.80 3.12 -19.58
CA GLU A 131 -15.39 4.26 -20.43
C GLU A 131 -14.62 3.78 -21.66
N ILE A 132 -13.71 2.81 -21.51
CA ILE A 132 -13.00 2.19 -22.64
C ILE A 132 -13.93 1.35 -23.53
N LYS A 133 -15.09 0.92 -23.02
CA LYS A 133 -16.06 0.10 -23.75
C LYS A 133 -17.21 0.93 -24.35
N LYS A 134 -17.31 2.22 -24.03
CA LYS A 134 -18.23 3.12 -24.75
C LYS A 134 -17.68 3.31 -26.17
N PRO A 135 -18.48 3.11 -27.23
CA PRO A 135 -18.08 3.60 -28.54
C PRO A 135 -17.83 5.10 -28.41
N PHE A 136 -16.75 5.57 -29.04
CA PHE A 136 -16.41 6.99 -29.14
C PHE A 136 -17.50 7.67 -29.99
N VAL A 137 -18.62 8.00 -29.36
CA VAL A 137 -19.64 8.86 -29.95
C VAL A 137 -19.11 10.27 -29.76
N VAL A 138 -18.57 10.81 -30.85
CA VAL A 138 -18.25 12.23 -30.96
C VAL A 138 -19.58 12.95 -31.02
N ASP A 139 -19.98 13.58 -29.93
CA ASP A 139 -21.07 14.55 -29.96
C ASP A 139 -20.53 15.79 -30.70
N PHE A 140 -20.93 15.95 -31.96
CA PHE A 140 -20.74 17.15 -32.77
C PHE A 140 -21.82 18.19 -32.45
#